data_AF-A0A6G1P9W7-F1
#
_entry.id   AF-A0A6G1P9W7-F1
#
_cell.length_a   1.000
_cell.length_b   1.000
_cell.length_c   1.000
_cell.angle_alpha   90.00
_cell.angle_beta   90.00
_cell.angle_gamma   90.00
#
_symmetry.space_group_name_H-M   'P 1'
#
loop_
_entity.id
_entity.type
_entity.pdbx_description
1 polymer ?
#
loop_
_entity_poly.entity_id
_entity_poly.type
_entity_poly.pdbx_seq_one_letter_code
_entity_poly.pdbx_strand_id
1 'polypeptide(L)'
;MADSREEERKRTEESQGAVGGEDVIDDPIVAQAAVVLRGYVIERLGTDDPARCVSSEDLGGRPDEQQDPQIKEVVQHLLKISDELNKNVELQRLINQVQADCAYEVFMKVVRSLFAEGINFGRVVALFHLAYKLIYKALTSNHLDTIRMIFSWFLQVIREQLYTWLVQQGGWVGVISGFPRWRTVAIVASVVLVTAFVYYRKTR
;
A
#
# COMPACT_ATOMS: atom_id res chain seq x y z
N MET A 1 -1.48 22.38 -72.75
CA MET A 1 -0.50 23.33 -72.16
C MET A 1 -1.16 23.85 -70.89
N ALA A 2 -0.73 23.35 -69.73
CA ALA A 2 0.23 24.05 -68.85
C ALA A 2 -0.41 25.32 -68.27
N ASP A 3 -0.36 25.66 -66.99
CA ASP A 3 0.25 25.12 -65.79
C ASP A 3 -0.16 26.11 -64.68
N SER A 4 -0.43 25.60 -63.48
CA SER A 4 -0.28 26.23 -62.16
C SER A 4 -0.59 27.73 -61.94
N ARG A 5 -1.50 27.99 -61.00
CA ARG A 5 -1.13 28.66 -59.74
C ARG A 5 -2.20 28.50 -58.65
N GLU A 6 -1.79 27.77 -57.63
CA GLU A 6 -2.35 27.71 -56.28
C GLU A 6 -2.47 29.11 -55.67
N GLU A 7 -3.48 29.33 -54.82
CA GLU A 7 -3.24 29.93 -53.50
C GLU A 7 -4.44 29.68 -52.56
N GLU A 8 -4.19 28.76 -51.62
CA GLU A 8 -4.61 28.76 -50.23
C GLU A 8 -6.01 29.27 -49.84
N ARG A 9 -6.95 28.33 -49.70
CA ARG A 9 -7.90 28.36 -48.57
C ARG A 9 -7.50 27.31 -47.54
N LYS A 10 -6.71 27.78 -46.58
CA LYS A 10 -6.22 27.07 -45.40
C LYS A 10 -7.18 27.35 -44.23
N ARG A 11 -7.50 26.29 -43.46
CA ARG A 11 -8.14 26.27 -42.13
C ARG A 11 -9.64 26.61 -42.15
N THR A 12 -10.53 25.81 -41.55
CA THR A 12 -10.38 25.11 -40.27
C THR A 12 -11.20 23.81 -40.32
N GLU A 13 -10.55 22.67 -40.51
CA GLU A 13 -11.10 21.42 -40.01
C GLU A 13 -10.79 21.41 -38.51
N GLU A 14 -11.82 21.63 -37.70
CA GLU A 14 -11.75 21.35 -36.27
C GLU A 14 -11.61 19.84 -36.11
N SER A 15 -10.37 19.36 -36.10
CA SER A 15 -10.04 18.09 -35.45
C SER A 15 -10.29 18.30 -33.95
N GLN A 16 -11.48 17.94 -33.49
CA GLN A 16 -11.72 17.74 -32.05
C GLN A 16 -10.85 16.58 -31.58
N GLY A 17 -9.65 16.94 -31.13
CA GLY A 17 -8.86 16.14 -30.21
C GLY A 17 -9.19 16.56 -28.78
N ALA A 18 -9.57 15.59 -27.97
CA ALA A 18 -9.28 15.42 -26.54
C ALA A 18 -10.13 14.23 -26.07
N VAL A 19 -9.55 13.06 -25.81
CA VAL A 19 -8.88 12.71 -24.54
C VAL A 19 -9.89 12.65 -23.39
N GLY A 20 -9.90 11.49 -22.73
CA GLY A 20 -10.26 11.42 -21.31
C GLY A 20 -11.58 10.71 -21.07
N GLY A 21 -11.47 9.44 -20.74
CA GLY A 21 -12.58 8.62 -20.26
C GLY A 21 -12.28 7.15 -20.39
N GLU A 22 -11.01 6.74 -20.23
CA GLU A 22 -10.77 5.40 -19.75
C GLU A 22 -11.28 5.44 -18.31
N ASP A 23 -12.57 5.16 -18.15
CA ASP A 23 -13.10 4.59 -16.92
C ASP A 23 -12.35 3.27 -16.74
N VAL A 24 -11.09 3.39 -16.34
CA VAL A 24 -10.34 2.32 -15.70
C VAL A 24 -11.23 1.97 -14.54
N ILE A 25 -12.02 0.91 -14.70
CA ILE A 25 -12.73 0.29 -13.60
C ILE A 25 -11.68 0.17 -12.52
N ASP A 26 -11.79 1.00 -11.47
CA ASP A 26 -10.86 0.96 -10.34
C ASP A 26 -10.87 -0.49 -9.89
N ASP A 27 -9.78 -1.19 -10.17
CA ASP A 27 -9.75 -2.63 -10.00
C ASP A 27 -10.19 -2.92 -8.55
N PRO A 28 -11.23 -3.74 -8.34
CA PRO A 28 -11.86 -3.85 -7.03
C PRO A 28 -10.88 -4.31 -5.96
N ILE A 29 -9.86 -5.12 -6.31
CA ILE A 29 -8.83 -5.56 -5.38
C ILE A 29 -7.92 -4.40 -4.98
N VAL A 30 -7.51 -3.56 -5.94
CA VAL A 30 -6.66 -2.40 -5.67
C VAL A 30 -7.44 -1.32 -4.92
N ALA A 31 -8.70 -1.08 -5.28
CA ALA A 31 -9.59 -0.14 -4.59
C ALA A 31 -9.81 -0.57 -3.14
N GLN A 32 -10.10 -1.85 -2.90
CA GLN A 32 -10.22 -2.41 -1.56
C GLN A 32 -8.92 -2.24 -0.75
N ALA A 33 -7.74 -2.36 -1.37
CA ALA A 33 -6.49 -2.19 -0.66
C ALA A 33 -6.33 -0.81 -0.02
N ALA A 34 -6.83 0.25 -0.68
CA ALA A 34 -6.82 1.60 -0.12
C ALA A 34 -7.73 1.70 1.11
N VAL A 35 -8.93 1.12 1.02
CA VAL A 35 -9.90 1.09 2.12
C VAL A 35 -9.34 0.29 3.30
N VAL A 36 -8.76 -0.89 3.05
CA VAL A 36 -8.13 -1.72 4.09
C VAL A 36 -6.97 -0.98 4.75
N LEU A 37 -6.11 -0.27 3.99
CA LEU A 37 -5.02 0.50 4.57
C LEU A 37 -5.53 1.64 5.45
N ARG A 38 -6.58 2.37 5.02
CA ARG A 38 -7.19 3.43 5.84
C ARG A 38 -7.76 2.88 7.14
N GLY A 39 -8.54 1.80 7.08
CA GLY A 39 -9.08 1.14 8.27
C GLY A 39 -7.97 0.69 9.22
N TYR A 40 -6.92 0.08 8.68
CA TYR A 40 -5.76 -0.33 9.46
C TYR A 40 -5.06 0.86 10.14
N VAL A 41 -4.85 1.98 9.44
CA VAL A 41 -4.23 3.19 10.00
C VAL A 41 -5.09 3.79 11.11
N ILE A 42 -6.41 3.92 10.90
CA ILE A 42 -7.34 4.53 11.86
C ILE A 42 -7.36 3.73 13.16
N GLU A 43 -7.56 2.41 13.07
CA GLU A 43 -7.61 1.52 14.23
C GLU A 43 -6.26 1.46 14.97
N ARG A 44 -5.16 1.42 14.21
CA ARG A 44 -3.81 1.37 14.80
C ARG A 44 -3.44 2.67 15.50
N LEU A 45 -3.76 3.81 14.88
CA LEU A 45 -3.52 5.12 15.46
C LEU A 45 -4.32 5.30 16.75
N GLY A 46 -5.61 4.91 16.77
CA GLY A 46 -6.42 4.98 17.98
C GLY A 46 -5.88 4.13 19.13
N THR A 47 -5.11 3.08 18.83
CA THR A 47 -4.42 2.26 19.82
C THR A 47 -3.08 2.87 20.27
N ASP A 48 -2.27 3.36 19.33
CA ASP A 48 -0.89 3.82 19.58
C ASP A 48 -0.83 5.29 20.10
N ASP A 49 -1.75 6.18 19.67
CA ASP A 49 -1.86 7.60 20.08
C ASP A 49 -3.35 8.03 20.16
N PRO A 50 -4.06 7.72 21.27
CA PRO A 50 -5.49 8.01 21.41
C PRO A 50 -5.86 9.49 21.37
N ALA A 51 -4.89 10.40 21.53
CA ALA A 51 -5.12 11.84 21.44
C ALA A 51 -5.21 12.34 19.99
N ARG A 52 -4.74 11.54 19.02
CA ARG A 52 -4.87 11.80 17.59
C ARG A 52 -5.98 10.94 17.00
N CYS A 53 -7.10 11.57 16.69
CA CYS A 53 -8.15 10.97 15.87
C CYS A 53 -7.96 11.39 14.41
N VAL A 54 -8.09 10.43 13.50
CA VAL A 54 -8.03 10.64 12.05
C VAL A 54 -9.19 9.90 11.42
N SER A 55 -9.90 10.54 10.51
CA SER A 55 -11.00 9.96 9.76
C SER A 55 -10.54 9.33 8.43
N SER A 56 -11.44 8.61 7.76
CA SER A 56 -11.20 8.14 6.39
C SER A 56 -10.90 9.31 5.44
N GLU A 57 -11.60 10.44 5.61
CA GLU A 57 -11.49 11.62 4.75
C GLU A 57 -10.14 12.31 4.90
N ASP A 58 -9.62 12.39 6.12
CA ASP A 58 -8.27 12.92 6.40
C ASP A 58 -7.16 12.11 5.70
N LEU A 59 -7.42 10.83 5.43
CA LEU A 59 -6.54 9.92 4.69
C LEU A 59 -6.87 9.86 3.19
N GLY A 60 -7.77 10.71 2.69
CA GLY A 60 -8.18 10.78 1.29
C GLY A 60 -9.19 9.70 0.85
N GLY A 61 -9.91 9.11 1.80
CA GLY A 61 -10.99 8.15 1.57
C GLY A 61 -12.39 8.79 1.49
N ARG A 62 -13.40 7.95 1.29
CA ARG A 62 -14.81 8.35 1.34
C ARG A 62 -15.37 8.25 2.77
N PRO A 63 -16.44 8.98 3.11
CA PRO A 63 -17.18 8.71 4.35
C PRO A 63 -17.78 7.30 4.31
N ASP A 64 -17.85 6.65 5.46
CA ASP A 64 -18.49 5.34 5.69
C ASP A 64 -17.98 4.15 4.84
N GLU A 65 -16.90 4.29 4.07
CA GLU A 65 -16.32 3.17 3.31
C GLU A 65 -15.81 2.02 4.21
N GLN A 66 -15.59 2.30 5.50
CA GLN A 66 -15.14 1.34 6.50
C GLN A 66 -16.29 0.51 7.09
N GLN A 67 -17.55 0.74 6.68
CA GLN A 67 -18.70 0.02 7.24
C GLN A 67 -18.84 -1.42 6.73
N ASP A 68 -18.18 -1.77 5.62
CA ASP A 68 -18.20 -3.11 5.06
C ASP A 68 -17.65 -4.14 6.07
N PRO A 69 -18.47 -5.13 6.50
CA PRO A 69 -18.04 -6.16 7.43
C PRO A 69 -16.82 -6.96 6.97
N GLN A 70 -16.67 -7.19 5.67
CA GLN A 70 -15.53 -7.93 5.12
C GLN A 70 -14.23 -7.14 5.28
N ILE A 71 -14.28 -5.83 5.03
CA ILE A 71 -13.13 -4.94 5.23
C ILE A 71 -12.75 -4.91 6.71
N LYS A 72 -13.73 -4.80 7.61
CA LYS A 72 -13.49 -4.82 9.07
C LYS A 72 -12.79 -6.11 9.49
N GLU A 73 -13.22 -7.26 8.96
CA GLU A 73 -12.59 -8.54 9.28
C GLU A 73 -11.13 -8.61 8.80
N VAL A 74 -10.86 -8.17 7.57
CA VAL A 74 -9.49 -8.09 7.02
C VAL A 74 -8.61 -7.20 7.91
N VAL A 75 -9.09 -6.00 8.24
CA VAL A 75 -8.36 -5.04 9.09
C VAL A 75 -8.05 -5.65 10.46
N GLN A 76 -9.03 -6.32 11.10
CA GLN A 76 -8.81 -6.97 12.38
C GLN A 76 -7.74 -8.08 12.32
N HIS A 77 -7.71 -8.86 11.24
CA HIS A 77 -6.68 -9.90 11.05
C HIS A 77 -5.30 -9.30 10.84
N LEU A 78 -5.20 -8.21 10.06
CA LEU A 78 -3.96 -7.45 9.89
C LEU A 78 -3.44 -6.92 11.22
N LEU A 79 -4.30 -6.33 12.06
CA LEU A 79 -3.93 -5.78 13.37
C LEU A 79 -3.38 -6.86 14.30
N LYS A 80 -4.07 -8.01 14.42
CA LYS A 80 -3.61 -9.13 15.27
C LYS A 80 -2.22 -9.64 14.89
N ILE A 81 -1.95 -9.79 13.59
CA ILE A 81 -0.62 -10.26 13.13
C ILE A 81 0.41 -9.14 13.31
N SER A 82 0.02 -7.90 13.08
CA SER A 82 0.88 -6.75 13.31
C SER A 82 1.32 -6.62 14.78
N ASP A 83 0.45 -6.95 15.74
CA ASP A 83 0.83 -6.95 17.16
C ASP A 83 1.91 -7.99 17.47
N GLU A 84 1.82 -9.16 16.86
CA GLU A 84 2.87 -10.19 16.98
C GLU A 84 4.17 -9.75 16.30
N LEU A 85 4.09 -9.11 15.12
CA LEU A 85 5.26 -8.53 14.46
C LEU A 85 5.89 -7.40 15.28
N ASN A 86 5.09 -6.60 15.99
CA ASN A 86 5.57 -5.49 16.81
C ASN A 86 6.37 -5.92 18.04
N LYS A 87 6.22 -7.17 18.50
CA LYS A 87 7.09 -7.75 19.52
C LYS A 87 8.52 -7.98 19.02
N ASN A 88 8.76 -7.91 17.71
CA ASN A 88 10.09 -8.06 17.13
C ASN A 88 10.87 -6.74 17.18
N VAL A 89 11.79 -6.63 18.13
CA VAL A 89 12.63 -5.45 18.38
C VAL A 89 13.48 -5.06 17.16
N GLU A 90 13.94 -6.03 16.37
CA GLU A 90 14.79 -5.75 15.20
C GLU A 90 13.97 -5.17 14.04
N LEU A 91 12.73 -5.64 13.85
CA LEU A 91 11.80 -5.03 12.89
C LEU A 91 11.54 -3.56 13.25
N GLN A 92 11.29 -3.28 14.53
CA GLN A 92 11.10 -1.90 15.01
C GLN A 92 12.37 -1.05 14.79
N ARG A 93 13.56 -1.63 14.99
CA ARG A 93 14.84 -0.94 14.74
C ARG A 93 14.99 -0.51 13.28
N LEU A 94 14.57 -1.36 12.33
CA LEU A 94 14.64 -1.06 10.89
C LEU A 94 13.63 -0.01 10.46
N ILE A 95 12.41 -0.09 10.97
CA ILE A 95 11.36 0.91 10.73
C ILE A 95 11.81 2.28 11.25
N ASN A 96 12.44 2.34 12.42
CA ASN A 96 12.89 3.59 13.02
C ASN A 96 14.10 4.21 12.31
N GLN A 97 14.81 3.47 11.46
CA GLN A 97 15.94 3.98 10.67
C GLN A 97 15.53 4.73 9.40
N VAL A 98 14.24 4.70 9.03
CA VAL A 98 13.74 5.39 7.84
C VAL A 98 13.72 6.90 8.09
N GLN A 99 14.73 7.61 7.57
CA GLN A 99 14.79 9.08 7.58
C GLN A 99 13.83 9.67 6.53
N ALA A 100 13.26 10.85 6.82
CA ALA A 100 12.15 11.43 6.07
C ALA A 100 12.53 11.83 4.63
N ASP A 101 13.80 12.20 4.39
CA ASP A 101 14.24 12.79 3.13
C ASP A 101 14.41 11.77 1.98
N CYS A 102 14.38 10.46 2.30
CA CYS A 102 14.47 9.36 1.32
C CYS A 102 13.34 8.32 1.49
N ALA A 103 12.14 8.75 1.91
CA ALA A 103 11.05 7.83 2.27
C ALA A 103 10.65 6.86 1.13
N TYR A 104 10.61 7.31 -0.12
CA TYR A 104 10.28 6.47 -1.28
C TYR A 104 11.31 5.37 -1.53
N GLU A 105 12.58 5.74 -1.65
CA GLU A 105 13.66 4.80 -1.94
C GLU A 105 13.77 3.74 -0.85
N VAL A 106 13.64 4.17 0.40
CA VAL A 106 13.66 3.27 1.55
C VAL A 106 12.45 2.34 1.53
N PHE A 107 11.25 2.87 1.27
CA PHE A 107 10.03 2.07 1.14
C PHE A 107 10.20 0.99 0.06
N MET A 108 10.57 1.38 -1.16
CA MET A 108 10.73 0.44 -2.28
C MET A 108 11.85 -0.57 -2.05
N LYS A 109 12.95 -0.16 -1.39
CA LYS A 109 14.02 -1.09 -1.02
C LYS A 109 13.54 -2.15 -0.04
N VAL A 110 12.78 -1.76 0.99
CA VAL A 110 12.21 -2.70 1.95
C VAL A 110 11.22 -3.63 1.26
N VAL A 111 10.34 -3.11 0.40
CA VAL A 111 9.38 -3.90 -0.39
C VAL A 111 10.08 -4.97 -1.23
N ARG A 112 11.13 -4.60 -1.99
CA ARG A 112 11.90 -5.56 -2.80
C ARG A 112 12.50 -6.67 -1.95
N SER A 113 13.09 -6.32 -0.80
CA SER A 113 13.62 -7.30 0.13
C SER A 113 12.53 -8.18 0.76
N LEU A 114 11.37 -7.60 1.02
CA LEU A 114 10.25 -8.25 1.68
C LEU A 114 9.68 -9.38 0.83
N PHE A 115 9.58 -9.17 -0.49
CA PHE A 115 8.97 -10.11 -1.43
C PHE A 115 9.98 -10.90 -2.28
N ALA A 116 11.29 -10.74 -2.05
CA ALA A 116 12.34 -11.39 -2.84
C ALA A 116 12.22 -12.93 -2.89
N GLU A 117 11.77 -13.56 -1.81
CA GLU A 117 11.60 -15.02 -1.73
C GLU A 117 10.12 -15.43 -1.85
N GLY A 118 9.26 -14.59 -2.44
CA GLY A 118 7.84 -14.86 -2.66
C GLY A 118 6.88 -14.13 -1.71
N ILE A 119 5.59 -14.41 -1.88
CA ILE A 119 4.51 -13.69 -1.20
C ILE A 119 3.84 -14.62 -0.19
N ASN A 120 3.64 -14.12 1.03
CA ASN A 120 2.80 -14.76 2.04
C ASN A 120 2.12 -13.67 2.88
N PHE A 121 1.08 -14.05 3.62
CA PHE A 121 0.28 -13.07 4.35
C PHE A 121 1.06 -12.30 5.42
N GLY A 122 2.03 -12.92 6.10
CA GLY A 122 2.86 -12.22 7.07
C GLY A 122 3.75 -11.13 6.42
N ARG A 123 4.25 -11.37 5.20
CA ARG A 123 4.94 -10.35 4.39
C ARG A 123 3.98 -9.23 3.97
N VAL A 124 2.75 -9.57 3.60
CA VAL A 124 1.69 -8.56 3.31
C VAL A 124 1.43 -7.70 4.55
N VAL A 125 1.26 -8.30 5.74
CA VAL A 125 1.06 -7.54 6.99
C VAL A 125 2.25 -6.61 7.28
N ALA A 126 3.48 -7.06 7.04
CA ALA A 126 4.67 -6.22 7.23
C ALA A 126 4.66 -4.99 6.30
N LEU A 127 4.15 -5.11 5.07
CA LEU A 127 3.96 -3.98 4.15
C LEU A 127 2.96 -2.96 4.70
N PHE A 128 1.80 -3.42 5.19
CA PHE A 128 0.80 -2.54 5.82
C PHE A 128 1.38 -1.82 7.04
N HIS A 129 2.13 -2.54 7.87
CA HIS A 129 2.74 -1.96 9.06
C HIS A 129 3.80 -0.90 8.72
N LEU A 130 4.62 -1.15 7.69
CA LEU A 130 5.59 -0.18 7.19
C LEU A 130 4.88 1.09 6.68
N ALA A 131 3.81 0.95 5.90
CA ALA A 131 3.03 2.07 5.40
C ALA A 131 2.42 2.89 6.56
N TYR A 132 1.82 2.23 7.55
CA TYR A 132 1.30 2.89 8.75
C TYR A 132 2.37 3.70 9.47
N LYS A 133 3.57 3.17 9.68
CA LYS A 133 4.65 3.89 10.39
C LYS A 133 5.09 5.14 9.66
N LEU A 134 5.12 5.12 8.32
CA LEU A 134 5.40 6.29 7.50
C LEU A 134 4.27 7.32 7.59
N ILE A 135 3.00 6.87 7.54
CA ILE A 135 1.82 7.75 7.67
C ILE A 135 1.79 8.39 9.05
N TYR A 136 2.02 7.60 10.12
CA TYR A 136 2.11 8.09 11.49
C TYR A 136 3.19 9.18 11.61
N LYS A 137 4.38 8.94 11.05
CA LYS A 137 5.46 9.94 11.03
C LYS A 137 5.01 11.23 10.31
N ALA A 138 4.42 11.11 9.12
CA ALA A 138 3.91 12.25 8.36
C ALA A 138 2.83 13.04 9.12
N LEU A 139 1.91 12.35 9.80
CA LEU A 139 0.89 12.95 10.68
C LEU A 139 1.53 13.70 11.84
N THR A 140 2.55 13.14 12.48
CA THR A 140 3.23 13.79 13.62
C THR A 140 4.09 14.98 13.20
N SER A 141 4.55 15.02 11.96
CA SER A 141 5.35 16.13 11.40
C SER A 141 4.51 17.16 10.61
N ASN A 142 3.18 16.99 10.54
CA ASN A 142 2.24 17.84 9.80
C ASN A 142 2.52 17.92 8.28
N HIS A 143 3.00 16.83 7.68
CA HIS A 143 3.33 16.72 6.25
C HIS A 143 2.25 15.91 5.50
N LEU A 144 1.05 16.47 5.37
CA LEU A 144 -0.12 15.74 4.83
C LEU A 144 0.07 15.30 3.36
N ASP A 145 0.80 16.07 2.55
CA ASP A 145 1.12 15.68 1.16
C ASP A 145 1.92 14.37 1.09
N THR A 146 2.72 14.07 2.12
CA THR A 146 3.46 12.81 2.22
C THR A 146 2.52 11.60 2.40
N ILE A 147 1.37 11.77 3.05
CA ILE A 147 0.39 10.69 3.24
C ILE A 147 -0.13 10.21 1.88
N ARG A 148 -0.51 11.14 1.00
CA ARG A 148 -0.97 10.82 -0.37
C ARG A 148 0.09 10.09 -1.17
N MET A 149 1.35 10.52 -1.07
CA MET A 149 2.48 9.82 -1.71
C MET A 149 2.64 8.39 -1.19
N ILE A 150 2.55 8.17 0.13
CA ILE A 150 2.65 6.83 0.73
C ILE A 150 1.54 5.92 0.22
N PHE A 151 0.29 6.40 0.16
CA PHE A 151 -0.82 5.65 -0.43
C PHE A 151 -0.54 5.30 -1.90
N SER A 152 -0.02 6.24 -2.68
CA SER A 152 0.35 5.98 -4.09
C SER A 152 1.40 4.87 -4.20
N TRP A 153 2.45 4.91 -3.40
CA TRP A 153 3.51 3.88 -3.43
C TRP A 153 2.98 2.53 -2.96
N PHE A 154 2.16 2.52 -1.90
CA PHE A 154 1.52 1.31 -1.41
C PHE A 154 0.65 0.66 -2.49
N LEU A 155 -0.24 1.42 -3.12
CA LEU A 155 -1.12 0.92 -4.17
C LEU A 155 -0.36 0.47 -5.41
N GLN A 156 0.76 1.12 -5.73
CA GLN A 156 1.67 0.66 -6.78
C GLN A 156 2.22 -0.74 -6.45
N VAL A 157 2.66 -0.99 -5.22
CA VAL A 157 3.12 -2.31 -4.78
C VAL A 157 2.00 -3.35 -4.85
N ILE A 158 0.77 -2.98 -4.45
CA ILE A 158 -0.38 -3.88 -4.59
C ILE A 158 -0.57 -4.28 -6.05
N ARG A 159 -0.60 -3.30 -6.96
CA ARG A 159 -0.84 -3.52 -8.39
C ARG A 159 0.28 -4.32 -9.06
N GLU A 160 1.53 -3.99 -8.78
CA GLU A 160 2.68 -4.57 -9.49
C GLU A 160 3.17 -5.89 -8.90
N GLN A 161 3.03 -6.09 -7.58
CA GLN A 161 3.63 -7.24 -6.89
C GLN A 161 2.58 -8.20 -6.33
N LEU A 162 1.52 -7.68 -5.71
CA LEU A 162 0.57 -8.51 -4.97
C LEU A 162 -0.67 -8.91 -5.77
N TYR A 163 -0.96 -8.22 -6.87
CA TYR A 163 -2.21 -8.36 -7.60
C TYR A 163 -2.51 -9.82 -8.00
N THR A 164 -1.60 -10.45 -8.75
CA THR A 164 -1.78 -11.84 -9.21
C THR A 164 -1.96 -12.81 -8.05
N TRP A 165 -1.21 -12.60 -6.95
CA TRP A 165 -1.34 -13.42 -5.76
C TRP A 165 -2.68 -13.22 -5.05
N LEU A 166 -3.14 -11.97 -4.91
CA LEU A 166 -4.45 -11.64 -4.32
C LEU A 166 -5.59 -12.28 -5.12
N VAL A 167 -5.53 -12.23 -6.45
CA VAL A 167 -6.51 -12.90 -7.32
C VAL A 167 -6.52 -14.42 -7.04
N GLN A 168 -5.34 -15.05 -6.96
CA GLN A 168 -5.22 -16.49 -6.67
C GLN A 168 -5.77 -16.88 -5.29
N GLN A 169 -5.68 -15.97 -4.30
CA GLN A 169 -6.27 -16.22 -2.98
C GLN A 169 -7.79 -16.05 -2.98
N GLY A 170 -8.41 -15.45 -4.02
CA GLY A 170 -9.83 -15.10 -4.03
C GLY A 170 -10.11 -13.68 -3.49
N GLY A 171 -9.16 -12.76 -3.67
CA GLY A 171 -9.23 -11.39 -3.16
C GLY A 171 -8.90 -11.28 -1.67
N TRP A 172 -9.16 -10.12 -1.07
CA TRP A 172 -8.82 -9.82 0.33
C TRP A 172 -9.52 -10.74 1.34
N VAL A 173 -10.76 -11.14 1.06
CA VAL A 173 -11.51 -12.11 1.89
C VAL A 173 -10.94 -13.52 1.77
N GLY A 174 -10.49 -13.89 0.57
CA GLY A 174 -9.86 -15.19 0.34
C GLY A 174 -8.52 -15.32 1.07
N VAL A 175 -7.75 -14.22 1.12
CA VAL A 175 -6.51 -14.14 1.91
C VAL A 175 -6.77 -14.48 3.37
N ILE A 176 -7.80 -13.93 4.03
CA ILE A 176 -8.08 -14.23 5.44
C ILE A 176 -8.63 -15.65 5.65
N SER A 177 -9.45 -16.13 4.72
CA SER A 177 -10.10 -17.44 4.81
C SER A 177 -9.09 -18.61 4.70
N GLY A 178 -7.99 -18.39 3.99
CA GLY A 178 -6.94 -19.39 3.78
C GLY A 178 -6.04 -19.68 4.99
N PHE A 179 -6.11 -18.91 6.09
CA PHE A 179 -5.19 -19.05 7.23
C PHE A 179 -5.88 -19.43 8.55
N PRO A 180 -6.26 -20.71 8.75
CA PRO A 180 -6.83 -21.18 10.02
C PRO A 180 -5.82 -21.24 11.19
N ARG A 181 -4.52 -20.94 10.99
CA ARG A 181 -3.48 -20.93 12.04
C ARG A 181 -2.54 -19.72 11.94
N TRP A 182 -3.09 -18.52 12.07
CA TRP A 182 -2.38 -17.23 12.04
C TRP A 182 -1.15 -17.15 12.96
N ARG A 183 -1.16 -17.86 14.11
CA ARG A 183 -0.01 -17.93 15.03
C ARG A 183 1.25 -18.52 14.41
N THR A 184 1.13 -19.58 13.60
CA THR A 184 2.27 -20.22 12.94
C THR A 184 2.85 -19.34 11.84
N VAL A 185 1.97 -18.63 11.11
CA VAL A 185 2.37 -17.70 10.03
C VAL A 185 3.10 -16.48 10.58
N ALA A 186 2.62 -15.90 11.68
CA ALA A 186 3.29 -14.77 12.33
C ALA A 186 4.71 -15.12 12.77
N ILE A 187 4.90 -16.30 13.36
CA ILE A 187 6.22 -16.81 13.76
C ILE A 187 7.13 -16.98 12.54
N VAL A 188 6.65 -17.64 11.47
CA VAL A 188 7.45 -17.88 10.27
C VAL A 188 7.82 -16.58 9.55
N ALA A 189 6.88 -15.65 9.39
CA ALA A 189 7.14 -14.36 8.75
C ALA A 189 8.17 -13.54 9.54
N SER A 190 8.10 -13.57 10.87
CA SER A 190 9.07 -12.94 11.75
C SER A 190 10.47 -13.51 11.56
N VAL A 191 10.59 -14.84 11.50
CA VAL A 191 11.87 -15.53 11.28
C VAL A 191 12.44 -15.19 9.90
N VAL A 192 11.62 -15.26 8.86
CA VAL A 192 12.03 -15.00 7.47
C VAL A 192 12.50 -13.55 7.27
N LEU A 193 11.80 -12.58 7.86
CA LEU A 193 12.23 -11.18 7.87
C LEU A 193 13.61 -10.99 8.53
N VAL A 194 13.83 -11.66 9.67
CA VAL A 194 15.13 -11.65 10.36
C VAL A 194 16.21 -12.32 9.50
N THR A 195 15.92 -13.46 8.88
CA THR A 195 16.89 -14.19 8.05
C THR A 195 17.29 -13.42 6.79
N ALA A 196 16.32 -12.87 6.05
CA ALA A 196 16.59 -12.04 4.88
C ALA A 196 17.45 -10.82 5.23
N PHE A 197 17.21 -10.22 6.40
CA PHE A 197 17.98 -9.07 6.87
C PHE A 197 19.40 -9.44 7.34
N VAL A 198 19.58 -10.56 8.07
CA VAL A 198 20.91 -11.07 8.45
C VAL A 198 21.73 -11.42 7.22
N TYR A 199 21.10 -12.02 6.21
CA TYR A 199 21.76 -12.33 4.94
C TYR A 199 22.22 -11.06 4.22
N TYR A 200 21.36 -10.04 4.12
CA TYR A 200 21.68 -8.74 3.54
C TYR A 200 22.80 -8.00 4.29
N ARG A 201 22.88 -8.14 5.62
CA ARG A 201 23.93 -7.52 6.44
C ARG A 201 25.27 -8.25 6.38
N LYS A 202 25.27 -9.53 5.98
CA LYS A 202 26.47 -10.37 5.84
C LYS A 202 27.10 -10.30 4.44
N THR A 203 26.32 -9.89 3.44
CA THR A 203 26.76 -9.75 2.04
C THR A 203 27.18 -8.32 1.66
N ARG A 204 27.27 -7.42 2.65
CA ARG A 204 27.82 -6.08 2.54
C ARG A 204 28.98 -5.93 3.50
#